data_AF-Q0T264-F1
#
_entry.id   AF-Q0T264-F1
#
_cell.length_a   1.000
_cell.length_b   1.000
_cell.length_c   1.000
_cell.angle_alpha   90.00
_cell.angle_beta   90.00
_cell.angle_gamma   90.00
#
_symmetry.space_group_name_H-M   'P 1'
#
loop_
_entity.id
_entity.type
_entity.pdbx_description
1 polymer ?
#
loop_
_entity_poly.entity_id
_entity_poly.type
_entity_poly.pdbx_seq_one_letter_code
_entity_poly.pdbx_strand_id
1 'polypeptide(L)' 'MKQDIADRLEILEGQRAEAKQLRKQARRAHRNNEAELLTKYISFTNYCIYECYKEDAEDWLDSLPEQY' A
#
# COMPACT_ATOMS: atom_id res chain seq x y z
N MET A 1 -17.89 5.44 9.51
CA MET A 1 -16.90 4.79 10.41
C MET A 1 -15.57 4.91 9.69
N LYS A 2 -14.63 5.75 10.17
CA LYS A 2 -13.27 5.75 9.60
C LYS A 2 -12.71 4.35 9.87
N GLN A 3 -12.29 3.65 8.83
CA GLN A 3 -11.52 2.42 9.00
C GLN A 3 -10.20 2.79 9.67
N ASP A 4 -9.77 1.99 10.65
CA ASP A 4 -8.52 2.21 11.35
C ASP A 4 -7.34 2.18 10.36
N ILE A 5 -6.34 3.04 10.57
CA ILE A 5 -5.17 3.12 9.67
C ILE A 5 -4.41 1.79 9.69
N ALA A 6 -4.32 1.10 10.83
CA ALA A 6 -3.66 -0.19 10.93
C ALA A 6 -4.41 -1.26 10.12
N ASP A 7 -5.75 -1.29 10.18
CA ASP A 7 -6.57 -2.22 9.38
C ASP A 7 -6.34 -2.01 7.87
N ARG A 8 -6.28 -0.73 7.43
CA ARG A 8 -6.01 -0.39 6.02
C ARG A 8 -4.61 -0.82 5.61
N LEU A 9 -3.61 -0.59 6.46
CA LEU A 9 -2.23 -1.00 6.21
C LEU A 9 -2.12 -2.53 6.09
N GLU A 10 -2.78 -3.29 6.97
CA GLU A 10 -2.78 -4.76 6.92
C GLU A 10 -3.31 -5.27 5.58
N ILE A 11 -4.45 -4.74 5.12
CA ILE A 11 -5.06 -5.10 3.84
C ILE A 11 -4.12 -4.77 2.66
N LEU A 12 -3.58 -3.55 2.65
CA LEU A 12 -2.70 -3.09 1.57
C LEU A 12 -1.39 -3.87 1.51
N GLU A 13 -0.81 -4.22 2.66
CA GLU A 13 0.38 -5.05 2.75
C GLU A 13 0.12 -6.47 2.26
N GLY A 14 -1.02 -7.05 2.62
CA GLY A 14 -1.48 -8.35 2.10
C GLY A 14 -1.61 -8.34 0.57
N GLN A 15 -2.32 -7.36 0.02
CA GLN A 15 -2.48 -7.18 -1.43
C GLN A 15 -1.15 -6.99 -2.15
N ARG A 16 -0.24 -6.20 -1.57
CA ARG A 16 1.10 -5.98 -2.12
C ARG A 16 1.92 -7.26 -2.14
N ALA A 17 1.88 -8.04 -1.07
CA ALA A 17 2.61 -9.30 -0.96
C ALA A 17 2.10 -10.32 -2.00
N GLU A 18 0.78 -10.47 -2.12
CA GLU A 18 0.14 -11.33 -3.11
C GLU A 18 0.51 -10.91 -4.54
N ALA A 19 0.36 -9.63 -4.87
CA ALA A 19 0.69 -9.10 -6.20
C ALA A 19 2.18 -9.32 -6.56
N LYS A 20 3.10 -9.19 -5.60
CA LYS A 20 4.52 -9.52 -5.81
C LYS A 20 4.73 -10.99 -6.15
N GLN A 21 4.02 -11.91 -5.47
CA GLN A 21 4.08 -13.34 -5.77
C GLN A 21 3.51 -13.65 -7.16
N LEU A 22 2.31 -13.14 -7.47
CA LEU A 22 1.68 -13.30 -8.79
C LEU A 22 2.57 -12.77 -9.91
N ARG A 23 3.20 -11.60 -9.73
CA ARG A 23 4.12 -11.04 -10.73
C ARG A 23 5.31 -11.94 -10.97
N LYS A 24 5.86 -12.54 -9.92
CA LYS A 24 6.97 -13.50 -10.01
C LYS A 24 6.55 -14.74 -10.81
N GLN A 25 5.34 -15.24 -10.60
CA GLN A 25 4.79 -16.38 -11.35
C GLN A 25 4.52 -16.01 -12.82
N ALA A 26 3.93 -14.84 -13.10
CA ALA A 26 3.68 -14.35 -14.46
C ALA A 26 4.98 -14.21 -15.26
N ARG A 27 6.04 -13.66 -14.65
CA ARG A 27 7.38 -13.59 -15.28
C ARG A 27 7.95 -14.97 -15.61
N ARG A 28 7.84 -15.93 -14.69
CA ARG A 28 8.30 -17.32 -14.92
C ARG A 28 7.51 -18.02 -16.03
N ALA A 29 6.24 -17.66 -16.21
CA ALA A 29 5.38 -18.18 -17.26
C ALA A 29 5.46 -17.37 -18.57
N HIS A 30 6.40 -16.42 -18.69
CA HIS A 30 6.53 -15.52 -19.85
C HIS A 30 5.25 -14.71 -20.19
N ARG A 31 4.36 -14.51 -19.21
CA ARG A 31 3.15 -13.70 -19.33
C ARG A 31 3.49 -12.22 -19.08
N ASN A 32 4.18 -11.61 -20.05
CA ASN A 32 4.78 -10.28 -19.89
C ASN A 32 3.75 -9.17 -19.64
N ASN A 33 2.62 -9.18 -20.36
CA ASN A 33 1.56 -8.19 -20.18
C ASN A 33 0.96 -8.23 -18.76
N GLU A 34 0.73 -9.43 -18.24
CA GLU A 34 0.24 -9.63 -16.87
C GLU A 34 1.27 -9.15 -15.84
N ALA A 35 2.55 -9.44 -16.05
CA ALA A 35 3.62 -8.96 -15.18
C ALA A 35 3.76 -7.43 -15.18
N GLU A 36 3.47 -6.77 -16.31
CA GLU A 36 3.44 -5.30 -16.41
C GLU A 36 2.24 -4.72 -15.65
N LEU A 37 1.03 -5.28 -15.84
CA LEU A 37 -0.17 -4.86 -15.10
C LEU A 37 0.03 -5.01 -13.59
N LEU A 38 0.58 -6.14 -13.13
CA LEU A 38 0.89 -6.36 -11.73
C LEU A 38 1.95 -5.38 -11.21
N THR A 39 2.89 -4.92 -12.06
CA THR A 39 3.84 -3.88 -11.66
C THR A 39 3.14 -2.54 -11.42
N LYS A 40 2.23 -2.14 -12.31
CA LYS A 40 1.42 -0.91 -12.14
C LYS A 40 0.56 -0.99 -10.88
N TYR A 41 -0.09 -2.13 -10.65
CA TYR A 41 -0.88 -2.37 -9.43
C TYR A 41 -0.03 -2.26 -8.17
N ILE A 42 1.14 -2.90 -8.11
CA ILE A 42 2.07 -2.79 -6.96
C ILE A 42 2.47 -1.34 -6.70
N SER A 43 2.77 -0.57 -7.74
CA SER A 43 3.11 0.85 -7.60
C SER A 43 1.94 1.67 -7.02
N PHE A 44 0.72 1.41 -7.48
CA PHE A 44 -0.48 2.02 -6.92
C PHE A 44 -0.68 1.65 -5.45
N THR A 45 -0.56 0.36 -5.09
CA THR A 45 -0.67 -0.09 -3.69
C THR A 45 0.39 0.57 -2.80
N ASN A 46 1.63 0.73 -3.27
CA ASN A 46 2.66 1.45 -2.53
C ASN A 46 2.29 2.92 -2.27
N TYR A 47 1.66 3.58 -3.24
CA TYR A 47 1.18 4.94 -3.06
C TYR A 47 0.07 5.01 -2.00
N CYS A 48 -0.88 4.07 -2.01
CA CYS A 48 -1.91 3.99 -0.98
C CYS A 48 -1.34 3.75 0.43
N ILE A 49 -0.30 2.90 0.56
CA ILE A 49 0.40 2.68 1.83
C ILE A 49 1.06 3.98 2.31
N TYR A 50 1.71 4.71 1.41
CA TYR A 50 2.30 6.01 1.73
C TYR A 50 1.26 7.01 2.25
N GLU A 51 0.09 7.10 1.61
CA GLU A 51 -0.99 7.99 2.07
C GLU A 51 -1.51 7.57 3.46
N CYS A 52 -1.52 6.28 3.81
CA CYS A 52 -1.87 5.83 5.16
C CYS A 52 -0.87 6.33 6.20
N TYR A 53 0.44 6.24 5.92
CA TYR A 53 1.46 6.76 6.83
C TYR A 53 1.46 8.28 6.92
N LYS A 54 1.10 8.96 5.83
CA LYS A 54 0.95 10.42 5.82
C LYS A 54 -0.22 10.84 6.72
N GLU A 55 -1.37 10.17 6.59
CA GLU A 55 -2.54 10.41 7.46
C GLU A 55 -2.20 10.15 8.93
N ASP A 56 -1.49 9.05 9.23
CA ASP A 56 -1.04 8.74 10.61
C ASP A 56 -0.10 9.81 11.19
N ALA A 57 0.81 10.34 10.36
CA ALA A 57 1.70 11.42 10.75
C ALA A 57 0.96 12.76 10.96
N GLU A 58 -0.03 13.07 10.14
CA GLU A 58 -0.90 14.24 10.29
C GLU A 58 -1.73 14.13 11.59
N ASP A 59 -2.35 12.98 11.84
CA ASP A 59 -3.09 12.70 13.08
C ASP A 59 -2.18 12.81 14.32
N TRP A 60 -0.93 12.34 14.23
CA TRP A 60 0.05 12.50 15.31
C TRP A 60 0.44 13.97 15.53
N LEU A 61 0.68 14.74 14.47
CA LEU A 61 1.00 16.17 14.57
C LEU A 61 -0.16 16.96 15.20
N ASP A 62 -1.39 16.66 14.80
CA ASP A 62 -2.60 17.29 15.35
C ASP A 62 -2.84 16.92 16.82
N SER A 63 -2.27 15.81 17.30
CA SER A 63 -2.36 15.40 18.71
C SER A 63 -1.38 16.14 19.64
N LEU A 64 -0.41 16.88 19.09
CA LEU A 64 0.58 17.61 19.87
C LEU A 64 -0.07 18.83 20.56
N PRO A 65 0.30 19.15 21.80
CA PRO A 65 -0.19 20.35 22.47
C PRO A 65 0.29 21.61 21.76
N GLU A 66 -0.57 22.64 21.67
CA GLU A 66 -0.23 23.95 21.12
C GLU A 66 0.99 24.53 21.84
N GLN A 67 2.05 24.84 21.09
CA GLN A 67 3.23 25.51 21.62
C GLN A 67 2.91 27.02 21.74
N TYR A 68 2.47 27.44 22.94
CA TYR A 68 2.30 28.84 23.32
C TYR A 68 3.64 29.51 23.65
#